data_AF-A0A1H8YC18-F1
#
_entry.id   AF-A0A1H8YC18-F1
#
_cell.length_a   1.000
_cell.length_b   1.000
_cell.length_c   1.000
_cell.angle_alpha   90.00
_cell.angle_beta   90.00
_cell.angle_gamma   90.00
#
_symmetry.space_group_name_H-M   'P 1'
#
loop_
_entity.id
_entity.type
_entity.pdbx_description
1 polymer ?
#
loop_
_entity_poly.entity_id
_entity_poly.type
_entity_poly.pdbx_seq_one_letter_code
_entity_poly.pdbx_strand_id
1 'polypeptide(L)'
;MLVDPAKTTELGRPVGPDSSLTSWEGEQWKTGGGCAWGWFSYDPDLDLVYYGTGNPSTWNPAQRPGDNRWAMAIVARDATTGMARWVYQMTPHDQWDYDGVNEMILTDQEVGGQKRRLLTHFDRNGFGYTLDRATGALLVAEKFDPSVNWAKRIELDPASPAYGRPVVDERYAPGTTGEDETVTGICPGALGAKNQQPAAYSPATGLFYVPTNHMCMDYEPFHVTYTPGQPYVGATLTLHPPPGTDRTGAFIAWDNLLGRIKWSIPEPFSVWSGALATAGGVVFYGTLEGYLKAVDAVTGRELYRFKTPSGIVGNVTTYMHDGRQYVAVLSGIGGWAGIGLAAGLTDPAEGSGAVGGYAALSQYTAAGGQLTVFALPEP
;
A
#
# COMPACT_ATOMS: atom_id res chain seq x y z
N MET A 1 -14.84 19.64 8.45
CA MET A 1 -13.69 18.72 8.62
C MET A 1 -12.80 19.29 9.73
N LEU A 2 -12.17 18.46 10.57
CA LEU A 2 -11.17 18.92 11.56
C LEU A 2 -9.85 19.24 10.85
N VAL A 3 -9.86 20.34 10.09
CA VAL A 3 -8.76 20.91 9.31
C VAL A 3 -8.84 22.41 9.52
N ASP A 4 -7.75 23.02 9.97
CA ASP A 4 -7.65 24.46 10.13
C ASP A 4 -7.07 25.03 8.82
N PRO A 5 -7.82 25.84 8.06
CA PRO A 5 -7.39 26.31 6.75
C PRO A 5 -6.12 27.16 6.76
N ALA A 6 -5.80 27.79 7.90
CA ALA A 6 -4.64 28.65 8.05
C ALA A 6 -3.43 27.92 8.67
N LYS A 7 -3.66 26.82 9.40
CA LYS A 7 -2.60 26.11 10.14
C LYS A 7 -2.30 24.72 9.62
N THR A 8 -3.29 23.99 9.12
CA THR A 8 -3.06 22.70 8.48
C THR A 8 -2.33 22.93 7.17
N THR A 9 -1.19 22.26 6.97
CA THR A 9 -0.39 22.43 5.77
C THR A 9 -0.42 21.23 4.83
N GLU A 10 -0.34 21.49 3.54
CA GLU A 10 0.09 20.54 2.52
C GLU A 10 1.40 21.04 1.91
N LEU A 11 2.45 20.21 1.95
CA LEU A 11 3.78 20.55 1.41
C LEU A 11 4.31 21.90 1.93
N GLY A 12 4.11 22.15 3.23
CA GLY A 12 4.56 23.35 3.93
C GLY A 12 3.72 24.62 3.70
N ARG A 13 2.63 24.55 2.93
CA ARG A 13 1.73 25.70 2.69
C ARG A 13 0.36 25.46 3.34
N PRO A 14 -0.28 26.48 3.94
CA PRO A 14 -1.64 26.34 4.44
C PRO A 14 -2.59 25.85 3.35
N VAL A 15 -3.46 24.90 3.69
CA VAL A 15 -4.38 24.28 2.71
C VAL A 15 -5.49 25.22 2.23
N GLY A 16 -5.76 26.29 2.98
CA GLY A 16 -6.82 27.25 2.65
C GLY A 16 -8.23 26.77 3.02
N PRO A 17 -9.22 27.69 2.98
CA PRO A 17 -10.62 27.37 3.27
C PRO A 17 -11.16 26.37 2.24
N ASP A 18 -12.05 25.49 2.70
CA ASP A 18 -12.79 24.55 1.85
C ASP A 18 -11.93 23.66 0.95
N SER A 19 -10.66 23.43 1.33
CA SER A 19 -9.64 22.72 0.55
C SER A 19 -10.05 21.33 0.04
N SER A 20 -10.99 20.67 0.73
CA SER A 20 -11.67 19.47 0.24
C SER A 20 -12.80 19.84 -0.73
N LEU A 21 -13.79 20.62 -0.29
CA LEU A 21 -15.01 20.92 -1.04
C LEU A 21 -14.74 21.53 -2.42
N THR A 22 -13.73 22.39 -2.55
CA THR A 22 -13.36 23.01 -3.84
C THR A 22 -12.77 22.04 -4.86
N SER A 23 -12.46 20.81 -4.44
CA SER A 23 -11.89 19.76 -5.30
C SER A 23 -12.90 18.67 -5.70
N TRP A 24 -14.19 18.89 -5.38
CA TRP A 24 -15.30 18.02 -5.75
C TRP A 24 -16.34 18.80 -6.54
N GLU A 25 -17.06 18.11 -7.42
CA GLU A 25 -18.21 18.69 -8.10
C GLU A 25 -19.46 18.62 -7.20
N GLY A 26 -20.05 19.78 -6.90
CA GLY A 26 -21.28 19.89 -6.11
C GLY A 26 -21.18 19.20 -4.75
N GLU A 27 -22.08 18.24 -4.50
CA GLU A 27 -22.15 17.49 -3.24
C GLU A 27 -21.58 16.06 -3.33
N GLN A 28 -20.85 15.72 -4.40
CA GLN A 28 -20.28 14.37 -4.59
C GLN A 28 -19.39 13.91 -3.44
N TRP A 29 -18.80 14.84 -2.68
CA TRP A 29 -18.03 14.53 -1.46
C TRP A 29 -18.83 13.75 -0.41
N LYS A 30 -20.17 13.85 -0.40
CA LYS A 30 -21.03 13.05 0.50
C LYS A 30 -21.00 11.55 0.18
N THR A 31 -20.69 11.22 -1.06
CA THR A 31 -20.47 9.86 -1.56
C THR A 31 -19.02 9.68 -2.02
N GLY A 32 -18.08 10.46 -1.47
CA GLY A 32 -16.72 10.62 -2.00
C GLY A 32 -15.65 9.66 -1.46
N GLY A 33 -16.02 8.65 -0.65
CA GLY A 33 -15.08 7.65 -0.15
C GLY A 33 -14.04 8.22 0.82
N GLY A 34 -12.76 7.93 0.61
CA GLY A 34 -11.66 8.35 1.49
C GLY A 34 -11.55 7.53 2.77
N CYS A 35 -11.99 6.27 2.76
CA CYS A 35 -12.03 5.39 3.92
C CYS A 35 -10.64 5.12 4.52
N ALA A 36 -10.52 5.02 5.85
CA ALA A 36 -9.26 4.78 6.55
C ALA A 36 -9.23 3.38 7.18
N TRP A 37 -9.03 2.35 6.35
CA TRP A 37 -9.12 0.93 6.75
C TRP A 37 -7.76 0.25 6.96
N GLY A 38 -6.65 0.97 6.76
CA GLY A 38 -5.30 0.47 6.94
C GLY A 38 -4.78 0.61 8.38
N TRP A 39 -3.50 0.94 8.51
CA TRP A 39 -2.79 0.97 9.79
C TRP A 39 -2.59 2.40 10.31
N PHE A 40 -2.62 2.56 11.62
CA PHE A 40 -2.35 3.83 12.31
C PHE A 40 -0.99 3.75 13.01
N SER A 41 -0.21 4.82 12.94
CA SER A 41 0.98 5.00 13.79
C SER A 41 0.85 6.25 14.65
N TYR A 42 1.68 6.35 15.68
CA TYR A 42 1.61 7.43 16.66
C TYR A 42 3.02 7.85 17.09
N ASP A 43 3.26 9.16 17.14
CA ASP A 43 4.45 9.74 17.76
C ASP A 43 4.05 10.48 19.06
N PRO A 44 4.42 9.95 20.25
CA PRO A 44 4.09 10.58 21.52
C PRO A 44 4.79 11.92 21.75
N ASP A 45 5.97 12.17 21.16
CA ASP A 45 6.68 13.44 21.32
C ASP A 45 6.01 14.58 20.55
N LEU A 46 5.27 14.24 19.49
CA LEU A 46 4.57 15.20 18.64
C LEU A 46 3.06 15.27 18.92
N ASP A 47 2.54 14.32 19.72
CA ASP A 47 1.12 14.00 19.91
C ASP A 47 0.37 13.84 18.58
N LEU A 48 0.97 13.13 17.62
CA LEU A 48 0.40 12.95 16.28
C LEU A 48 0.08 11.49 15.97
N VAL A 49 -1.14 11.24 15.51
CA VAL A 49 -1.55 10.00 14.83
C VAL A 49 -1.42 10.19 13.33
N TYR A 50 -0.83 9.20 12.67
CA TYR A 50 -0.63 9.17 11.21
C TYR A 50 -1.42 8.03 10.60
N TYR A 51 -2.10 8.30 9.49
CA TYR A 51 -2.83 7.31 8.73
C TYR A 51 -3.04 7.76 7.29
N GLY A 52 -3.47 6.82 6.46
CA GLY A 52 -3.80 7.06 5.07
C GLY A 52 -5.30 7.04 4.79
N THR A 53 -5.76 7.89 3.87
CA THR A 53 -7.13 7.84 3.33
C THR A 53 -7.17 7.07 2.02
N GLY A 54 -8.20 6.26 1.85
CA GLY A 54 -8.41 5.40 0.68
C GLY A 54 -8.99 6.12 -0.52
N ASN A 55 -9.55 5.33 -1.43
CA ASN A 55 -9.99 5.76 -2.74
C ASN A 55 -11.20 6.71 -2.75
N PRO A 56 -11.34 7.58 -3.77
CA PRO A 56 -12.43 8.56 -3.89
C PRO A 56 -13.75 7.92 -4.39
N SER A 57 -14.20 6.86 -3.71
CA SER A 57 -15.40 6.05 -3.96
C SER A 57 -15.46 5.35 -5.32
N THR A 58 -16.19 5.91 -6.28
CA THR A 58 -16.39 5.30 -7.60
C THR A 58 -15.06 5.21 -8.34
N TRP A 59 -14.88 4.11 -9.02
CA TRP A 59 -13.68 3.77 -9.77
C TRP A 59 -13.65 4.50 -11.12
N ASN A 60 -14.79 4.98 -11.59
CA ASN A 60 -14.86 5.83 -12.76
C ASN A 60 -14.51 7.29 -12.45
N PRO A 61 -13.35 7.80 -12.91
CA PRO A 61 -12.92 9.18 -12.61
C PRO A 61 -13.74 10.24 -13.35
N ALA A 62 -14.36 9.91 -14.49
CA ALA A 62 -15.12 10.87 -15.30
C ALA A 62 -16.34 11.44 -14.55
N GLN A 63 -16.93 10.65 -13.66
CA GLN A 63 -18.07 11.05 -12.83
C GLN A 63 -17.71 11.97 -11.65
N ARG A 64 -16.41 12.15 -11.36
CA ARG A 64 -15.95 12.89 -10.18
C ARG A 64 -14.76 13.80 -10.50
N PRO A 65 -14.94 14.81 -11.37
CA PRO A 65 -13.86 15.70 -11.75
C PRO A 65 -13.30 16.47 -10.54
N GLY A 66 -12.00 16.77 -10.59
CA GLY A 66 -11.26 17.47 -9.53
C GLY A 66 -10.31 16.58 -8.74
N ASP A 67 -9.46 17.19 -7.91
CA ASP A 67 -8.45 16.45 -7.13
C ASP A 67 -9.04 15.44 -6.13
N ASN A 68 -10.34 15.54 -5.82
CA ASN A 68 -11.06 14.65 -4.90
C ASN A 68 -10.44 14.61 -3.49
N ARG A 69 -10.01 15.77 -2.98
CA ARG A 69 -9.34 15.89 -1.67
C ARG A 69 -10.34 15.64 -0.53
N TRP A 70 -9.97 14.98 0.55
CA TRP A 70 -8.64 14.45 0.89
C TRP A 70 -8.59 12.91 0.82
N ALA A 71 -9.06 12.32 -0.30
CA ALA A 71 -8.79 10.92 -0.62
C ALA A 71 -7.32 10.73 -1.03
N MET A 72 -6.81 9.49 -0.91
CA MET A 72 -5.42 9.13 -1.26
C MET A 72 -4.35 9.98 -0.57
N ALA A 73 -4.56 10.30 0.71
CA ALA A 73 -3.71 11.23 1.44
C ALA A 73 -3.10 10.63 2.69
N ILE A 74 -1.85 10.97 2.96
CA ILE A 74 -1.23 10.83 4.28
C ILE A 74 -1.74 11.97 5.15
N VAL A 75 -2.25 11.64 6.33
CA VAL A 75 -2.84 12.59 7.27
C VAL A 75 -2.14 12.46 8.62
N ALA A 76 -1.64 13.58 9.16
CA ALA A 76 -1.17 13.67 10.53
C ALA A 76 -2.15 14.49 11.37
N ARG A 77 -2.77 13.88 12.39
CA ARG A 77 -3.72 14.53 13.30
C ARG A 77 -3.18 14.58 14.70
N ASP A 78 -3.45 15.70 15.37
CA ASP A 78 -3.33 15.81 16.82
C ASP A 78 -4.21 14.75 17.49
N ALA A 79 -3.60 13.89 18.33
CA ALA A 79 -4.29 12.73 18.89
C ALA A 79 -5.38 13.13 19.90
N THR A 80 -5.21 14.30 20.53
CA THR A 80 -6.14 14.82 21.54
C THR A 80 -7.37 15.47 20.89
N THR A 81 -7.16 16.29 19.86
CA THR A 81 -8.21 17.15 19.27
C THR A 81 -8.75 16.65 17.94
N GLY A 82 -8.02 15.75 17.26
CA GLY A 82 -8.30 15.30 15.90
C GLY A 82 -7.99 16.35 14.82
N MET A 83 -7.46 17.52 15.18
CA MET A 83 -7.09 18.56 14.21
C MET A 83 -5.90 18.11 13.36
N ALA A 84 -6.01 18.23 12.04
CA ALA A 84 -4.90 17.90 11.15
C ALA A 84 -3.76 18.93 11.30
N ARG A 85 -2.53 18.45 11.56
CA ARG A 85 -1.34 19.30 11.53
C ARG A 85 -0.84 19.49 10.10
N TRP A 86 -0.77 18.39 9.36
CA TRP A 86 -0.46 18.42 7.93
C TRP A 86 -1.15 17.26 7.20
N VAL A 87 -1.33 17.42 5.89
CA VAL A 87 -1.89 16.44 4.97
C VAL A 87 -1.08 16.45 3.67
N TYR A 88 -0.94 15.31 3.01
CA TYR A 88 -0.29 15.22 1.70
C TYR A 88 -1.02 14.21 0.81
N GLN A 89 -1.59 14.69 -0.30
CA GLN A 89 -2.30 13.84 -1.25
C GLN A 89 -1.31 13.19 -2.24
N MET A 90 -1.20 11.87 -2.19
CA MET A 90 -0.24 11.08 -2.99
C MET A 90 -0.73 10.85 -4.41
N THR A 91 -2.03 10.55 -4.56
CA THR A 91 -2.67 10.24 -5.85
C THR A 91 -3.86 11.18 -6.06
N PRO A 92 -3.65 12.45 -6.44
CA PRO A 92 -4.73 13.38 -6.76
C PRO A 92 -5.55 12.89 -7.97
N HIS A 93 -6.88 13.00 -7.88
CA HIS A 93 -7.81 12.51 -8.90
C HIS A 93 -7.52 11.07 -9.34
N ASP A 94 -7.50 10.14 -8.37
CA ASP A 94 -7.23 8.72 -8.61
C ASP A 94 -8.10 8.12 -9.72
N GLN A 95 -7.52 7.24 -10.52
CA GLN A 95 -8.18 6.58 -11.67
C GLN A 95 -7.99 5.06 -11.63
N TRP A 96 -7.41 4.51 -10.56
CA TRP A 96 -6.88 3.16 -10.52
C TRP A 96 -7.22 2.38 -9.25
N ASP A 97 -7.90 2.99 -8.28
CA ASP A 97 -8.14 2.42 -6.94
C ASP A 97 -6.84 2.23 -6.12
N TYR A 98 -5.91 3.18 -6.22
CA TYR A 98 -4.69 3.15 -5.42
C TYR A 98 -4.90 3.68 -4.00
N ASP A 99 -5.70 2.98 -3.18
CA ASP A 99 -5.96 3.35 -1.78
C ASP A 99 -4.68 3.75 -1.03
N GLY A 100 -4.66 5.00 -0.54
CA GLY A 100 -3.55 5.57 0.22
C GLY A 100 -3.35 5.04 1.64
N VAL A 101 -3.93 3.89 2.01
CA VAL A 101 -4.12 3.48 3.41
C VAL A 101 -2.96 2.73 4.05
N ASN A 102 -1.90 2.47 3.28
CA ASN A 102 -0.75 1.71 3.77
C ASN A 102 -0.11 2.32 5.02
N GLU A 103 0.57 1.49 5.80
CA GLU A 103 1.15 1.87 7.08
C GLU A 103 2.13 3.05 6.98
N MET A 104 2.17 3.84 8.06
CA MET A 104 3.03 5.01 8.19
C MET A 104 4.16 4.69 9.18
N ILE A 105 5.28 4.16 8.69
CA ILE A 105 6.36 3.66 9.57
C ILE A 105 7.23 4.82 10.04
N LEU A 106 7.24 5.05 11.35
CA LEU A 106 7.96 6.17 11.95
C LEU A 106 9.38 5.75 12.32
N THR A 107 10.38 6.45 11.79
CA THR A 107 11.79 6.17 12.05
C THR A 107 12.55 7.45 12.39
N ASP A 108 13.59 7.30 13.20
CA ASP A 108 14.58 8.36 13.40
C ASP A 108 15.87 7.95 12.70
N GLN A 109 16.26 8.67 11.65
CA GLN A 109 17.44 8.35 10.84
C GLN A 109 18.27 9.61 10.58
N GLU A 110 19.56 9.43 10.27
CA GLU A 110 20.41 10.54 9.85
C GLU A 110 20.22 10.83 8.37
N VAL A 111 19.91 12.10 8.04
CA VAL A 111 19.77 12.61 6.67
C VAL A 111 20.67 13.82 6.53
N GLY A 112 21.71 13.71 5.70
CA GLY A 112 22.70 14.79 5.54
C GLY A 112 23.45 15.13 6.84
N GLY A 113 23.72 14.14 7.69
CA GLY A 113 24.40 14.31 8.98
C GLY A 113 23.52 14.91 10.10
N GLN A 114 22.22 15.10 9.86
CA GLN A 114 21.27 15.54 10.87
C GLN A 114 20.25 14.44 11.17
N LYS A 115 20.01 14.17 12.46
CA LYS A 115 18.94 13.27 12.88
C LYS A 115 17.60 13.88 12.49
N ARG A 116 16.83 13.18 11.67
CA ARG A 116 15.49 13.59 11.24
C ARG A 116 14.43 12.62 11.72
N ARG A 117 13.26 13.20 11.99
CA ARG A 117 12.05 12.48 12.37
C ARG A 117 11.29 12.11 11.09
N LEU A 118 11.45 10.88 10.62
CA LEU A 118 10.91 10.42 9.35
C LEU A 118 9.62 9.61 9.50
N LEU A 119 8.83 9.63 8.44
CA LEU A 119 7.73 8.71 8.14
C LEU A 119 8.01 8.12 6.75
N THR A 120 8.04 6.80 6.67
CA THR A 120 8.16 6.06 5.41
C THR A 120 6.87 5.32 5.12
N HIS A 121 6.39 5.43 3.89
CA HIS A 121 5.13 4.87 3.43
C HIS A 121 5.31 4.22 2.05
N PHE A 122 4.79 3.01 1.88
CA PHE A 122 4.82 2.27 0.62
C PHE A 122 3.41 2.17 0.08
N ASP A 123 3.09 3.06 -0.86
CA ASP A 123 1.72 3.19 -1.33
C ASP A 123 1.35 2.13 -2.38
N ARG A 124 0.06 1.88 -2.52
CA ARG A 124 -0.48 1.05 -3.61
C ARG A 124 -0.02 1.51 -4.97
N ASN A 125 0.12 2.82 -5.19
CA ASN A 125 0.52 3.38 -6.47
C ASN A 125 1.97 3.02 -6.90
N GLY A 126 2.74 2.33 -6.06
CA GLY A 126 4.08 1.85 -6.40
C GLY A 126 5.22 2.81 -6.08
N PHE A 127 4.92 3.95 -5.45
CA PHE A 127 5.92 4.87 -4.92
C PHE A 127 6.14 4.67 -3.41
N GLY A 128 7.41 4.66 -3.02
CA GLY A 128 7.88 4.67 -1.65
C GLY A 128 8.15 6.13 -1.25
N TYR A 129 7.33 6.65 -0.36
CA TYR A 129 7.39 8.02 0.13
C TYR A 129 8.16 8.10 1.44
N THR A 130 9.07 9.04 1.55
CA THR A 130 9.72 9.42 2.81
C THR A 130 9.46 10.89 3.10
N LEU A 131 8.84 11.16 4.24
CA LEU A 131 8.46 12.50 4.68
C LEU A 131 9.10 12.81 6.02
N ASP A 132 9.29 14.10 6.31
CA ASP A 132 9.46 14.58 7.67
C ASP A 132 8.11 14.51 8.40
N ARG A 133 8.01 13.67 9.44
CA ARG A 133 6.72 13.39 10.09
C ARG A 133 6.20 14.56 10.93
N ALA A 134 7.05 15.52 11.31
CA ALA A 134 6.62 16.70 12.06
C ALA A 134 5.96 17.74 11.16
N THR A 135 6.46 17.88 9.94
CA THR A 135 6.12 18.99 9.02
C THR A 135 5.34 18.57 7.77
N GLY A 136 5.37 17.29 7.40
CA GLY A 136 4.83 16.79 6.14
C GLY A 136 5.69 17.14 4.92
N ALA A 137 6.94 17.56 5.12
CA ALA A 137 7.85 17.85 4.01
C ALA A 137 8.24 16.57 3.29
N LEU A 138 8.03 16.53 1.97
CA LEU A 138 8.37 15.40 1.12
C LEU A 138 9.87 15.38 0.81
N LEU A 139 10.55 14.27 1.13
CA LEU A 139 12.00 14.13 1.00
C LEU A 139 12.39 13.19 -0.15
N VAL A 140 11.73 12.03 -0.24
CA VAL A 140 11.97 11.00 -1.27
C VAL A 140 10.63 10.45 -1.73
N ALA A 141 10.49 10.20 -3.03
CA ALA A 141 9.31 9.58 -3.62
C ALA A 141 9.72 8.79 -4.88
N GLU A 142 10.15 7.55 -4.69
CA GLU A 142 10.73 6.71 -5.73
C GLU A 142 9.98 5.40 -5.90
N LYS A 143 10.05 4.81 -7.10
CA LYS A 143 9.36 3.55 -7.39
C LYS A 143 9.99 2.39 -6.64
N PHE A 144 9.19 1.59 -5.94
CA PHE A 144 9.64 0.36 -5.28
C PHE A 144 9.28 -0.92 -6.06
N ASP A 145 8.65 -0.77 -7.22
CA ASP A 145 8.52 -1.80 -8.25
C ASP A 145 8.92 -1.20 -9.61
N PRO A 146 9.87 -1.79 -10.35
CA PRO A 146 10.33 -1.25 -11.63
C PRO A 146 9.27 -1.31 -12.75
N SER A 147 8.21 -2.11 -12.60
CA SER A 147 7.12 -2.22 -13.59
C SER A 147 6.16 -1.03 -13.57
N VAL A 148 6.17 -0.21 -12.50
CA VAL A 148 5.25 0.93 -12.33
C VAL A 148 5.33 1.87 -13.53
N ASN A 149 4.21 2.06 -14.24
CA ASN A 149 4.16 2.81 -15.49
C ASN A 149 3.09 3.93 -15.53
N TRP A 150 2.11 3.94 -14.63
CA TRP A 150 1.02 4.93 -14.61
C TRP A 150 1.52 6.37 -14.43
N ALA A 151 2.63 6.55 -13.73
CA ALA A 151 3.33 7.82 -13.58
C ALA A 151 4.84 7.65 -13.79
N LYS A 152 5.45 8.69 -14.35
CA LYS A 152 6.90 8.71 -14.64
C LYS A 152 7.72 8.86 -13.37
N ARG A 153 7.30 9.78 -12.50
CA ARG A 153 7.91 10.14 -11.20
C ARG A 153 6.93 10.96 -10.38
N ILE A 154 7.25 11.23 -9.12
CA ILE A 154 6.68 12.35 -8.36
C ILE A 154 7.54 13.59 -8.62
N GLU A 155 6.91 14.74 -8.88
CA GLU A 155 7.63 16.00 -9.08
C GLU A 155 8.17 16.53 -7.75
N LEU A 156 9.50 16.63 -7.62
CA LEU A 156 10.17 16.99 -6.37
C LEU A 156 10.84 18.36 -6.43
N ASP A 157 10.82 19.06 -7.57
CA ASP A 157 11.29 20.44 -7.64
C ASP A 157 10.31 21.37 -6.90
N PRO A 158 10.70 22.01 -5.77
CA PRO A 158 9.83 22.92 -5.03
C PRO A 158 9.44 24.18 -5.80
N ALA A 159 10.15 24.51 -6.89
CA ALA A 159 9.80 25.59 -7.79
C ALA A 159 8.74 25.20 -8.84
N SER A 160 8.51 23.89 -9.04
CA SER A 160 7.50 23.41 -9.97
C SER A 160 6.09 23.69 -9.44
N PRO A 161 5.15 24.16 -10.28
CA PRO A 161 3.74 24.27 -9.90
C PRO A 161 3.10 22.89 -9.64
N ALA A 162 3.73 21.81 -10.11
CA ALA A 162 3.31 20.44 -9.86
C ALA A 162 4.05 19.77 -8.67
N TYR A 163 4.79 20.53 -7.86
CA TYR A 163 5.53 19.99 -6.71
C TYR A 163 4.66 19.06 -5.85
N GLY A 164 5.18 17.87 -5.56
CA GLY A 164 4.55 16.81 -4.80
C GLY A 164 3.49 16.01 -5.57
N ARG A 165 3.22 16.30 -6.85
CA ARG A 165 2.23 15.56 -7.65
C ARG A 165 2.89 14.52 -8.55
N PRO A 166 2.21 13.40 -8.85
CA PRO A 166 2.65 12.45 -9.85
C PRO A 166 2.63 13.08 -11.26
N VAL A 167 3.68 12.83 -12.04
CA VAL A 167 3.69 13.11 -13.48
C VAL A 167 3.07 11.92 -14.20
N VAL A 168 1.75 11.95 -14.32
CA VAL A 168 0.93 10.90 -14.94
C VAL A 168 1.34 10.66 -16.40
N ASP A 169 1.37 9.40 -16.81
CA ASP A 169 1.50 8.98 -18.20
C ASP A 169 0.11 8.70 -18.77
N GLU A 170 -0.39 9.60 -19.63
CA GLU A 170 -1.76 9.55 -20.15
C GLU A 170 -2.10 8.23 -20.87
N ARG A 171 -1.10 7.50 -21.37
CA ARG A 171 -1.29 6.18 -22.00
C ARG A 171 -1.85 5.12 -21.03
N TYR A 172 -1.68 5.34 -19.73
CA TYR A 172 -2.09 4.43 -18.67
C TYR A 172 -3.13 5.07 -17.73
N ALA A 173 -3.82 6.13 -18.18
CA ALA A 173 -4.77 6.91 -17.38
C ALA A 173 -6.22 6.74 -17.89
N PRO A 174 -7.06 5.88 -17.27
CA PRO A 174 -8.45 5.63 -17.69
C PRO A 174 -9.32 6.88 -17.87
N GLY A 175 -9.07 7.93 -17.09
CA GLY A 175 -9.79 9.20 -17.17
C GLY A 175 -9.49 10.01 -18.44
N THR A 176 -8.42 9.69 -19.19
CA THR A 176 -8.09 10.37 -20.45
C THR A 176 -8.68 9.70 -21.68
N THR A 177 -8.96 8.39 -21.62
CA THR A 177 -9.58 7.63 -22.73
C THR A 177 -11.10 7.76 -22.74
N GLY A 178 -11.72 7.95 -21.57
CA GLY A 178 -13.17 8.06 -21.41
C GLY A 178 -13.81 6.79 -20.85
N GLU A 179 -15.12 6.88 -20.57
CA GLU A 179 -15.93 5.74 -20.16
C GLU A 179 -16.04 4.70 -21.28
N ASP A 180 -16.24 3.44 -20.90
CA ASP A 180 -16.47 2.27 -21.77
C ASP A 180 -15.31 1.95 -22.74
N GLU A 181 -14.11 2.48 -22.47
CA GLU A 181 -12.87 2.19 -23.20
C GLU A 181 -11.86 1.49 -22.27
N THR A 182 -11.26 0.39 -22.75
CA THR A 182 -10.28 -0.36 -21.97
C THR A 182 -8.87 0.23 -22.11
N VAL A 183 -8.27 0.63 -21.00
CA VAL A 183 -6.83 0.94 -20.91
C VAL A 183 -6.09 -0.30 -20.46
N THR A 184 -5.11 -0.75 -21.26
CA THR A 184 -4.42 -2.03 -21.03
C THR A 184 -3.02 -1.87 -20.45
N GLY A 185 -2.58 -2.88 -19.69
CA GLY A 185 -1.21 -2.99 -19.20
C GLY A 185 -0.80 -1.90 -18.19
N ILE A 186 -1.73 -1.42 -17.37
CA ILE A 186 -1.46 -0.47 -16.29
C ILE A 186 -0.75 -1.20 -15.15
N CYS A 187 0.38 -0.67 -14.68
CA CYS A 187 1.15 -1.24 -13.59
C CYS A 187 1.40 -0.16 -12.51
N PRO A 188 1.09 -0.43 -11.23
CA PRO A 188 0.51 -1.67 -10.72
C PRO A 188 -0.99 -1.80 -11.05
N GLY A 189 -1.56 -3.00 -10.89
CA GLY A 189 -3.02 -3.18 -10.90
C GLY A 189 -3.69 -2.54 -9.68
N ALA A 190 -5.03 -2.53 -9.60
CA ALA A 190 -5.80 -1.90 -8.51
C ALA A 190 -5.44 -2.41 -7.10
N LEU A 191 -4.97 -3.65 -7.03
CA LEU A 191 -4.41 -4.23 -5.80
C LEU A 191 -3.12 -3.52 -5.30
N GLY A 192 -2.50 -2.69 -6.13
CA GLY A 192 -1.29 -1.92 -5.87
C GLY A 192 0.00 -2.74 -5.94
N ALA A 193 1.15 -2.06 -6.00
CA ALA A 193 2.47 -2.70 -5.86
C ALA A 193 2.68 -3.28 -4.45
N LYS A 194 1.83 -2.92 -3.51
CA LYS A 194 1.69 -3.46 -2.16
C LYS A 194 0.25 -3.20 -1.73
N ASN A 195 -0.35 -4.07 -0.93
CA ASN A 195 -1.70 -3.91 -0.40
C ASN A 195 -1.66 -3.82 1.13
N GLN A 196 -2.65 -4.34 1.85
CA GLN A 196 -2.77 -4.28 3.31
C GLN A 196 -1.53 -4.75 4.10
N GLN A 197 -0.71 -5.64 3.53
CA GLN A 197 0.41 -6.27 4.22
C GLN A 197 1.43 -5.26 4.75
N PRO A 198 1.69 -5.16 6.06
CA PRO A 198 2.64 -4.18 6.58
C PRO A 198 4.10 -4.58 6.31
N ALA A 199 4.92 -3.60 5.94
CA ALA A 199 6.37 -3.73 5.90
C ALA A 199 6.98 -3.70 7.31
N ALA A 200 8.20 -4.21 7.43
CA ALA A 200 8.99 -4.14 8.66
C ALA A 200 10.19 -3.20 8.50
N TYR A 201 10.70 -2.66 9.60
CA TYR A 201 11.93 -1.86 9.62
C TYR A 201 12.93 -2.46 10.61
N SER A 202 14.23 -2.44 10.28
CA SER A 202 15.30 -2.78 11.22
C SER A 202 16.19 -1.56 11.49
N PRO A 203 16.26 -1.07 12.75
CA PRO A 203 17.18 0.02 13.09
C PRO A 203 18.66 -0.41 13.01
N ALA A 204 18.95 -1.71 13.05
CA ALA A 204 20.32 -2.21 12.95
C ALA A 204 20.87 -2.13 11.51
N THR A 205 20.02 -2.34 10.50
CA THR A 205 20.42 -2.25 9.08
C THR A 205 20.04 -0.92 8.45
N GLY A 206 19.09 -0.19 9.04
CA GLY A 206 18.50 1.02 8.45
C GLY A 206 17.59 0.74 7.24
N LEU A 207 17.20 -0.53 7.02
CA LEU A 207 16.43 -0.96 5.86
C LEU A 207 14.98 -1.28 6.22
N PHE A 208 14.11 -1.10 5.22
CA PHE A 208 12.72 -1.54 5.23
C PHE A 208 12.59 -2.85 4.47
N TYR A 209 11.77 -3.78 4.96
CA TYR A 209 11.51 -5.08 4.34
C TYR A 209 10.05 -5.12 3.91
N VAL A 210 9.84 -5.08 2.60
CA VAL A 210 8.55 -4.75 2.02
C VAL A 210 8.02 -5.97 1.25
N PRO A 211 6.91 -6.56 1.70
CA PRO A 211 6.18 -7.58 0.94
C PRO A 211 5.39 -6.93 -0.19
N THR A 212 5.80 -7.14 -1.44
CA THR A 212 5.24 -6.48 -2.62
C THR A 212 4.43 -7.44 -3.50
N ASN A 213 3.54 -6.84 -4.28
CA ASN A 213 2.84 -7.45 -5.39
C ASN A 213 3.57 -7.03 -6.68
N HIS A 214 3.47 -7.86 -7.71
CA HIS A 214 4.02 -7.62 -9.04
C HIS A 214 2.94 -7.96 -10.07
N MET A 215 1.90 -7.14 -10.10
CA MET A 215 0.69 -7.35 -10.91
C MET A 215 0.32 -6.05 -11.62
N CYS A 216 -0.16 -6.19 -12.84
CA CYS A 216 -0.71 -5.13 -13.68
C CYS A 216 -2.21 -5.37 -13.90
N MET A 217 -2.86 -4.47 -14.63
CA MET A 217 -4.27 -4.59 -14.98
C MET A 217 -4.62 -4.02 -16.35
N ASP A 218 -5.70 -4.55 -16.90
CA ASP A 218 -6.54 -3.87 -17.89
C ASP A 218 -7.76 -3.29 -17.17
N TYR A 219 -8.16 -2.06 -17.53
CA TYR A 219 -9.14 -1.27 -16.79
C TYR A 219 -10.14 -0.62 -17.74
N GLU A 220 -11.43 -0.88 -17.53
CA GLU A 220 -12.53 -0.24 -18.26
C GLU A 220 -13.48 0.44 -17.26
N PRO A 221 -13.50 1.78 -17.16
CA PRO A 221 -14.44 2.51 -16.33
C PRO A 221 -15.80 2.61 -17.02
N PHE A 222 -16.91 2.53 -16.28
CA PHE A 222 -18.26 2.73 -16.81
C PHE A 222 -19.13 3.53 -15.85
N HIS A 223 -20.20 4.15 -16.38
CA HIS A 223 -21.09 4.95 -15.56
C HIS A 223 -21.83 4.10 -14.51
N VAL A 224 -21.97 4.59 -13.28
CA VAL A 224 -22.68 3.87 -12.21
C VAL A 224 -23.45 4.85 -11.34
N THR A 225 -24.66 4.48 -10.93
CA THR A 225 -25.49 5.31 -10.04
C THR A 225 -25.33 4.86 -8.59
N TYR A 226 -25.14 5.81 -7.68
CA TYR A 226 -25.08 5.51 -6.25
C TYR A 226 -26.45 5.07 -5.71
N THR A 227 -26.48 3.91 -5.05
CA THR A 227 -27.63 3.43 -4.28
C THR A 227 -27.15 2.99 -2.89
N PRO A 228 -27.67 3.55 -1.78
CA PRO A 228 -27.27 3.16 -0.44
C PRO A 228 -27.38 1.63 -0.21
N GLY A 229 -26.30 1.03 0.31
CA GLY A 229 -26.22 -0.41 0.57
C GLY A 229 -25.85 -1.27 -0.65
N GLN A 230 -25.69 -0.68 -1.84
CA GLN A 230 -25.20 -1.37 -3.04
C GLN A 230 -23.76 -0.97 -3.36
N PRO A 231 -22.97 -1.82 -4.05
CA PRO A 231 -21.65 -1.46 -4.53
C PRO A 231 -21.69 -0.24 -5.45
N TYR A 232 -20.75 0.69 -5.25
CA TYR A 232 -20.58 1.89 -6.07
C TYR A 232 -19.19 1.88 -6.71
N VAL A 233 -18.97 0.90 -7.60
CA VAL A 233 -17.68 0.64 -8.24
C VAL A 233 -17.58 1.38 -9.57
N GLY A 234 -18.19 0.88 -10.65
CA GLY A 234 -18.13 1.55 -11.96
C GLY A 234 -16.87 1.26 -12.78
N ALA A 235 -16.31 0.06 -12.66
CA ALA A 235 -15.23 -0.40 -13.53
C ALA A 235 -15.18 -1.93 -13.60
N THR A 236 -14.68 -2.45 -14.71
CA THR A 236 -14.32 -3.86 -14.92
C THR A 236 -12.81 -3.96 -15.02
N LEU A 237 -12.22 -4.93 -14.30
CA LEU A 237 -10.78 -5.15 -14.27
C LEU A 237 -10.40 -6.54 -14.73
N THR A 238 -9.27 -6.65 -15.41
CA THR A 238 -8.53 -7.92 -15.55
C THR A 238 -7.16 -7.76 -14.91
N LEU A 239 -6.78 -8.67 -14.03
CA LEU A 239 -5.48 -8.65 -13.35
C LEU A 239 -4.55 -9.71 -13.96
N HIS A 240 -3.31 -9.33 -14.23
CA HIS A 240 -2.31 -10.21 -14.83
C HIS A 240 -0.88 -9.83 -14.38
N PRO A 241 0.10 -10.75 -14.41
CA PRO A 241 1.49 -10.38 -14.19
C PRO A 241 2.00 -9.42 -15.28
N PRO A 242 3.05 -8.64 -15.00
CA PRO A 242 3.75 -7.86 -16.02
C PRO A 242 4.29 -8.74 -17.17
N PRO A 243 4.47 -8.17 -18.37
CA PRO A 243 5.02 -8.93 -19.50
C PRO A 243 6.38 -9.55 -19.20
N GLY A 244 6.56 -10.82 -19.59
CA GLY A 244 7.85 -11.52 -19.48
C GLY A 244 8.06 -12.30 -18.18
N THR A 245 7.07 -12.34 -17.28
CA THR A 245 7.12 -13.13 -16.03
C THR A 245 5.75 -13.71 -15.68
N ASP A 246 5.74 -14.83 -14.97
CA ASP A 246 4.57 -15.42 -14.33
C ASP A 246 4.52 -15.14 -12.81
N ARG A 247 5.58 -14.50 -12.28
CA ARG A 247 5.71 -14.13 -10.87
C ARG A 247 4.87 -12.91 -10.57
N THR A 248 4.03 -13.03 -9.55
CA THR A 248 3.10 -11.96 -9.15
C THR A 248 3.48 -11.29 -7.84
N GLY A 249 4.67 -11.55 -7.29
CA GLY A 249 5.14 -10.94 -6.05
C GLY A 249 6.65 -10.85 -5.92
N ALA A 250 7.09 -10.02 -4.99
CA ALA A 250 8.48 -10.01 -4.54
C ALA A 250 8.56 -9.63 -3.05
N PHE A 251 9.63 -10.06 -2.39
CA PHE A 251 10.00 -9.56 -1.06
C PHE A 251 11.29 -8.76 -1.20
N ILE A 252 11.24 -7.46 -0.90
CA ILE A 252 12.36 -6.54 -1.15
C ILE A 252 12.92 -5.96 0.14
N ALA A 253 14.18 -5.55 0.10
CA ALA A 253 14.70 -4.54 1.03
C ALA A 253 14.81 -3.17 0.36
N TRP A 254 14.38 -2.14 1.07
CA TRP A 254 14.31 -0.76 0.61
C TRP A 254 15.13 0.17 1.51
N ASP A 255 15.86 1.07 0.86
CA ASP A 255 16.57 2.19 1.49
C ASP A 255 15.77 3.46 1.23
N ASN A 256 15.07 3.94 2.26
CA ASN A 256 14.16 5.07 2.18
C ASN A 256 14.88 6.41 2.00
N LEU A 257 16.15 6.50 2.42
CA LEU A 257 16.92 7.72 2.30
C LEU A 257 17.39 7.98 0.87
N LEU A 258 17.59 6.89 0.10
CA LEU A 258 18.05 6.94 -1.28
C LEU A 258 16.97 6.56 -2.30
N GLY A 259 15.83 6.06 -1.84
CA GLY A 259 14.72 5.65 -2.71
C GLY A 259 15.08 4.48 -3.62
N ARG A 260 15.71 3.41 -3.09
CA ARG A 260 16.15 2.27 -3.91
C ARG A 260 16.01 0.91 -3.24
N ILE A 261 15.77 -0.08 -4.08
CA ILE A 261 15.80 -1.50 -3.74
C ILE A 261 17.25 -1.95 -3.52
N LYS A 262 17.55 -2.60 -2.39
CA LYS A 262 18.88 -3.17 -2.07
C LYS A 262 19.02 -4.60 -2.54
N TRP A 263 17.96 -5.39 -2.34
CA TRP A 263 17.83 -6.75 -2.84
C TRP A 263 16.34 -7.05 -3.03
N SER A 264 16.05 -8.04 -3.86
CA SER A 264 14.69 -8.49 -4.17
C SER A 264 14.67 -10.02 -4.31
N ILE A 265 13.69 -10.65 -3.68
CA ILE A 265 13.41 -12.08 -3.76
C ILE A 265 12.11 -12.25 -4.55
N PRO A 266 12.15 -12.74 -5.79
CA PRO A 266 10.91 -12.99 -6.54
C PRO A 266 10.12 -14.14 -5.93
N GLU A 267 8.80 -13.99 -5.85
CA GLU A 267 7.87 -15.00 -5.33
C GLU A 267 6.87 -15.43 -6.42
N PRO A 268 6.42 -16.71 -6.44
CA PRO A 268 5.41 -17.16 -7.41
C PRO A 268 4.15 -16.31 -7.34
N PHE A 269 3.68 -16.07 -6.11
CA PHE A 269 2.50 -15.28 -5.83
C PHE A 269 2.87 -13.96 -5.12
N SER A 270 1.98 -12.96 -5.17
CA SER A 270 2.08 -11.75 -4.35
C SER A 270 2.39 -12.07 -2.89
N VAL A 271 3.21 -11.25 -2.24
CA VAL A 271 3.51 -11.43 -0.81
C VAL A 271 2.48 -10.65 -0.01
N TRP A 272 1.46 -11.35 0.50
CA TRP A 272 0.29 -10.72 1.12
C TRP A 272 0.30 -10.75 2.66
N SER A 273 1.37 -11.25 3.27
CA SER A 273 1.55 -11.27 4.72
C SER A 273 2.30 -10.04 5.21
N GLY A 274 2.03 -9.58 6.42
CA GLY A 274 2.92 -8.64 7.10
C GLY A 274 4.30 -9.25 7.43
N ALA A 275 5.35 -8.45 7.26
CA ALA A 275 6.72 -8.82 7.58
C ALA A 275 7.06 -8.56 9.06
N LEU A 276 8.06 -9.29 9.59
CA LEU A 276 8.60 -9.09 10.93
C LEU A 276 10.12 -9.13 10.91
N ALA A 277 10.78 -8.02 11.23
CA ALA A 277 12.23 -7.97 11.44
C ALA A 277 12.58 -8.14 12.93
N THR A 278 13.66 -8.85 13.24
CA THR A 278 14.12 -9.06 14.62
C THR A 278 15.57 -8.67 14.81
N ALA A 279 15.99 -8.46 16.06
CA ALA A 279 17.37 -8.15 16.42
C ALA A 279 18.37 -9.28 16.08
N GLY A 280 17.90 -10.50 15.83
CA GLY A 280 18.73 -11.63 15.39
C GLY A 280 19.23 -11.53 13.94
N GLY A 281 18.94 -10.44 13.22
CA GLY A 281 19.34 -10.26 11.82
C GLY A 281 18.49 -11.10 10.85
N VAL A 282 17.30 -11.51 11.28
CA VAL A 282 16.36 -12.29 10.46
C VAL A 282 15.05 -11.56 10.27
N VAL A 283 14.46 -11.71 9.08
CA VAL A 283 13.17 -11.14 8.70
C VAL A 283 12.23 -12.26 8.27
N PHE A 284 11.04 -12.30 8.85
CA PHE A 284 10.02 -13.29 8.53
C PHE A 284 8.93 -12.70 7.65
N TYR A 285 8.40 -13.52 6.76
CA TYR A 285 7.18 -13.26 6.00
C TYR A 285 6.53 -14.58 5.56
N GLY A 286 5.25 -14.52 5.19
CA GLY A 286 4.47 -15.62 4.68
C GLY A 286 4.13 -15.48 3.20
N THR A 287 4.03 -16.59 2.48
CA THR A 287 3.61 -16.62 1.08
C THR A 287 2.16 -17.10 0.92
N LEU A 288 1.53 -16.77 -0.21
CA LEU A 288 0.14 -17.15 -0.48
C LEU A 288 -0.04 -18.65 -0.66
N GLU A 289 0.96 -19.38 -1.12
CA GLU A 289 0.99 -20.84 -1.14
C GLU A 289 1.25 -21.45 0.27
N GLY A 290 1.39 -20.62 1.30
CA GLY A 290 1.46 -21.04 2.70
C GLY A 290 2.84 -21.46 3.15
N TYR A 291 3.90 -20.76 2.74
CA TYR A 291 5.20 -20.92 3.38
C TYR A 291 5.47 -19.78 4.34
N LEU A 292 5.78 -20.09 5.61
CA LEU A 292 6.52 -19.16 6.47
C LEU A 292 7.99 -19.22 6.06
N LYS A 293 8.54 -18.09 5.65
CA LYS A 293 9.96 -17.93 5.30
C LYS A 293 10.66 -17.05 6.32
N ALA A 294 11.95 -17.31 6.54
CA ALA A 294 12.85 -16.38 7.21
C ALA A 294 14.05 -16.11 6.32
N VAL A 295 14.43 -14.84 6.16
CA VAL A 295 15.54 -14.40 5.32
C VAL A 295 16.54 -13.59 6.13
N ASP A 296 17.79 -13.62 5.69
CA ASP A 296 18.85 -12.77 6.23
C ASP A 296 18.57 -11.29 5.92
N ALA A 297 18.63 -10.46 6.96
CA ALA A 297 18.25 -9.04 6.91
C ALA A 297 19.12 -8.18 5.98
N VAL A 298 20.35 -8.61 5.65
CA VAL A 298 21.29 -7.84 4.83
C VAL A 298 21.34 -8.37 3.39
N THR A 299 21.32 -9.69 3.24
CA THR A 299 21.56 -10.37 1.95
C THR A 299 20.28 -10.86 1.27
N GLY A 300 19.17 -10.99 1.99
CA GLY A 300 17.93 -11.58 1.47
C GLY A 300 18.00 -13.11 1.26
N ARG A 301 19.05 -13.78 1.74
CA ARG A 301 19.17 -15.25 1.60
C ARG A 301 18.10 -15.95 2.46
N GLU A 302 17.34 -16.87 1.88
CA GLU A 302 16.43 -17.76 2.61
C GLU A 302 17.22 -18.62 3.62
N LEU A 303 16.82 -18.55 4.90
CA LEU A 303 17.42 -19.27 6.03
C LEU A 303 16.49 -20.36 6.56
N TYR A 304 15.19 -20.16 6.43
CA TYR A 304 14.17 -21.07 6.92
C TYR A 304 12.95 -21.05 6.00
N ARG A 305 12.30 -22.20 5.85
CA ARG A 305 11.03 -22.34 5.16
C ARG A 305 10.21 -23.47 5.77
N PHE A 306 8.93 -23.21 6.04
CA PHE A 306 7.99 -24.23 6.53
C PHE A 306 6.61 -24.07 5.89
N LYS A 307 6.00 -25.19 5.47
CA LYS A 307 4.67 -25.21 4.86
C LYS A 307 3.59 -25.15 5.95
N THR A 308 2.92 -24.01 6.09
CA THR A 308 1.71 -23.88 6.88
C THR A 308 0.51 -24.52 6.17
N PRO A 309 -0.55 -24.86 6.91
CA PRO A 309 -1.72 -25.59 6.38
C PRO A 309 -2.51 -24.83 5.32
N SER A 310 -2.44 -23.50 5.32
CA SER A 310 -3.06 -22.63 4.31
C SER A 310 -2.16 -21.43 3.98
N GLY A 311 -2.57 -20.62 3.01
CA GLY A 311 -1.90 -19.39 2.60
C GLY A 311 -1.84 -18.38 3.73
N ILE A 312 -0.81 -17.54 3.74
CA ILE A 312 -0.59 -16.56 4.81
C ILE A 312 -0.90 -15.17 4.27
N VAL A 313 -1.98 -14.57 4.78
CA VAL A 313 -2.34 -13.16 4.56
C VAL A 313 -2.26 -12.33 5.84
N GLY A 314 -2.05 -12.98 6.98
CA GLY A 314 -1.84 -12.34 8.28
C GLY A 314 -0.38 -11.95 8.52
N ASN A 315 -0.13 -11.29 9.64
CA ASN A 315 1.20 -10.81 9.99
C ASN A 315 1.95 -11.85 10.83
N VAL A 316 3.25 -12.01 10.58
CA VAL A 316 4.11 -12.78 11.47
C VAL A 316 4.35 -11.97 12.76
N THR A 317 4.27 -12.61 13.91
CA THR A 317 4.54 -12.00 15.22
C THR A 317 5.52 -12.84 16.05
N THR A 318 6.11 -12.24 17.08
CA THR A 318 7.00 -12.94 18.02
C THR A 318 6.74 -12.50 19.45
N TYR A 319 6.96 -13.41 20.41
CA TYR A 319 6.79 -13.15 21.84
C TYR A 319 7.71 -14.05 22.67
N MET A 320 7.84 -13.72 23.96
CA MET A 320 8.54 -14.54 24.94
C MET A 320 7.53 -15.24 25.85
N HIS A 321 7.78 -16.50 26.16
CA HIS A 321 7.05 -17.25 27.19
C HIS A 321 8.03 -18.16 27.92
N ASP A 322 8.07 -18.09 29.26
CA ASP A 322 8.97 -18.85 30.12
C ASP A 322 10.45 -18.83 29.69
N GLY A 323 10.94 -17.63 29.30
CA GLY A 323 12.33 -17.42 28.89
C GLY A 323 12.66 -17.91 27.48
N ARG A 324 11.70 -18.47 26.74
CA ARG A 324 11.86 -18.95 25.37
C ARG A 324 11.14 -18.03 24.37
N GLN A 325 11.79 -17.75 23.24
CA GLN A 325 11.20 -16.97 22.16
C GLN A 325 10.36 -17.87 21.24
N TYR A 326 9.19 -17.36 20.86
CA TYR A 326 8.28 -17.98 19.91
C TYR A 326 8.01 -17.04 18.74
N VAL A 327 7.84 -17.60 17.55
CA VAL A 327 7.34 -16.92 16.35
C VAL A 327 6.01 -17.54 15.99
N ALA A 328 4.99 -16.74 15.70
CA ALA A 328 3.66 -17.23 15.39
C ALA A 328 3.08 -16.56 14.14
N VAL A 329 2.27 -17.30 13.40
CA VAL A 329 1.61 -16.80 12.19
C VAL A 329 0.26 -17.48 11.98
N LEU A 330 -0.74 -16.71 11.56
CA LEU A 330 -2.04 -17.22 11.15
C LEU A 330 -1.99 -17.66 9.68
N SER A 331 -2.52 -18.85 9.42
CA SER A 331 -2.72 -19.40 8.08
C SER A 331 -4.21 -19.57 7.79
N GLY A 332 -4.61 -19.13 6.61
CA GLY A 332 -5.98 -19.04 6.15
C GLY A 332 -6.04 -18.09 4.96
N ILE A 333 -5.97 -18.63 3.76
CA ILE A 333 -5.99 -17.85 2.53
C ILE A 333 -7.29 -17.04 2.43
N GLY A 334 -7.19 -15.80 1.96
CA GLY A 334 -8.32 -14.88 1.87
C GLY A 334 -7.86 -13.50 1.43
N GLY A 335 -8.54 -12.47 1.92
CA GLY A 335 -8.36 -11.11 1.39
C GLY A 335 -8.68 -11.05 -0.10
N TRP A 336 -8.19 -10.01 -0.78
CA TRP A 336 -8.47 -9.85 -2.21
C TRP A 336 -7.72 -10.86 -3.08
N ALA A 337 -6.43 -11.13 -2.80
CA ALA A 337 -5.63 -12.11 -3.55
C ALA A 337 -6.17 -13.54 -3.47
N GLY A 338 -6.82 -13.90 -2.36
CA GLY A 338 -7.44 -15.21 -2.16
C GLY A 338 -8.95 -15.26 -2.39
N ILE A 339 -9.56 -14.20 -2.95
CA ILE A 339 -11.03 -14.06 -2.94
C ILE A 339 -11.75 -15.18 -3.69
N GLY A 340 -11.15 -15.71 -4.78
CA GLY A 340 -11.70 -16.86 -5.49
C GLY A 340 -11.85 -18.10 -4.62
N LEU A 341 -10.85 -18.38 -3.79
CA LEU A 341 -10.90 -19.50 -2.83
C LEU A 341 -11.80 -19.21 -1.63
N ALA A 342 -11.78 -17.98 -1.11
CA ALA A 342 -12.52 -17.61 0.09
C ALA A 342 -14.03 -17.49 -0.14
N ALA A 343 -14.45 -16.98 -1.31
CA ALA A 343 -15.84 -16.78 -1.68
C ALA A 343 -16.40 -17.85 -2.65
N GLY A 344 -15.57 -18.78 -3.12
CA GLY A 344 -15.98 -19.83 -4.05
C GLY A 344 -16.29 -19.32 -5.46
N LEU A 345 -15.65 -18.23 -5.87
CA LEU A 345 -15.82 -17.61 -7.19
C LEU A 345 -14.99 -18.34 -8.23
N THR A 346 -15.55 -18.52 -9.43
CA THR A 346 -14.92 -19.29 -10.51
C THR A 346 -14.83 -18.52 -11.82
N ASP A 347 -15.62 -17.47 -11.99
CA ASP A 347 -15.51 -16.61 -13.17
C ASP A 347 -14.23 -15.75 -13.05
N PRO A 348 -13.31 -15.79 -14.02
CA PRO A 348 -12.07 -15.01 -13.97
C PRO A 348 -12.27 -13.50 -13.80
N ALA A 349 -13.41 -12.95 -14.25
CA ALA A 349 -13.72 -11.52 -14.15
C ALA A 349 -14.27 -11.13 -12.76
N GLU A 350 -14.77 -12.09 -11.98
CA GLU A 350 -15.29 -11.83 -10.62
C GLU A 350 -14.18 -11.40 -9.64
N GLY A 351 -14.60 -10.82 -8.52
CA GLY A 351 -13.67 -10.30 -7.51
C GLY A 351 -12.77 -9.19 -8.07
N SER A 352 -13.30 -8.39 -9.00
CA SER A 352 -12.57 -7.31 -9.69
C SER A 352 -11.27 -7.82 -10.33
N GLY A 353 -11.36 -8.93 -11.07
CA GLY A 353 -10.25 -9.55 -11.80
C GLY A 353 -9.31 -10.42 -10.96
N ALA A 354 -9.43 -10.42 -9.63
CA ALA A 354 -8.50 -11.16 -8.76
C ALA A 354 -8.69 -12.68 -8.85
N VAL A 355 -9.90 -13.15 -9.17
CA VAL A 355 -10.18 -14.59 -9.35
C VAL A 355 -9.36 -15.13 -10.53
N GLY A 356 -9.35 -14.44 -11.67
CA GLY A 356 -8.52 -14.78 -12.82
C GLY A 356 -7.03 -14.58 -12.55
N GLY A 357 -6.65 -13.44 -11.94
CA GLY A 357 -5.25 -13.10 -11.67
C GLY A 357 -4.50 -14.07 -10.76
N TYR A 358 -5.22 -14.77 -9.87
CA TYR A 358 -4.65 -15.78 -8.96
C TYR A 358 -5.20 -17.19 -9.19
N ALA A 359 -5.71 -17.51 -10.39
CA ALA A 359 -6.37 -18.80 -10.66
C ALA A 359 -5.53 -20.03 -10.27
N ALA A 360 -4.20 -19.97 -10.47
CA ALA A 360 -3.27 -21.05 -10.14
C ALA A 360 -3.12 -21.28 -8.61
N LEU A 361 -3.49 -20.32 -7.76
CA LEU A 361 -3.29 -20.40 -6.32
C LEU A 361 -4.03 -21.60 -5.67
N SER A 362 -5.18 -21.96 -6.25
CA SER A 362 -6.00 -23.12 -5.84
C SER A 362 -5.28 -24.47 -5.93
N GLN A 363 -4.21 -24.55 -6.73
CA GLN A 363 -3.39 -25.76 -6.87
C GLN A 363 -2.42 -25.95 -5.70
N TYR A 364 -2.16 -24.90 -4.91
CA TYR A 364 -1.12 -24.89 -3.87
C TYR A 364 -1.68 -24.78 -2.45
N THR A 365 -2.88 -24.22 -2.30
CA THR A 365 -3.48 -23.92 -1.01
C THR A 365 -5.00 -24.00 -1.05
N ALA A 366 -5.61 -24.14 0.12
CA ALA A 366 -7.06 -24.13 0.31
C ALA A 366 -7.42 -23.25 1.51
N ALA A 367 -8.71 -22.98 1.71
CA ALA A 367 -9.20 -22.26 2.89
C ALA A 367 -8.67 -22.88 4.20
N GLY A 368 -8.44 -22.04 5.21
CA GLY A 368 -7.90 -22.47 6.49
C GLY A 368 -8.18 -21.47 7.61
N GLY A 369 -7.74 -21.81 8.82
CA GLY A 369 -7.96 -21.00 10.02
C GLY A 369 -7.14 -21.52 11.19
N GLN A 370 -5.81 -21.58 11.03
CA GLN A 370 -4.90 -22.14 12.01
C GLN A 370 -3.78 -21.19 12.37
N LEU A 371 -3.51 -21.05 13.67
CA LEU A 371 -2.31 -20.43 14.21
C LEU A 371 -1.19 -21.47 14.29
N THR A 372 -0.06 -21.22 13.65
CA THR A 372 1.15 -22.06 13.81
C THR A 372 2.17 -21.30 14.65
N VAL A 373 2.74 -21.97 15.66
CA VAL A 373 3.73 -21.41 16.57
C VAL A 373 5.04 -22.19 16.43
N PHE A 374 6.15 -21.47 16.32
CA PHE A 374 7.50 -21.97 16.08
C PHE A 374 8.42 -21.55 17.23
N ALA A 375 9.33 -22.43 17.61
CA ALA A 375 10.44 -22.12 18.50
C ALA A 375 11.61 -23.06 18.23
N LEU A 376 12.83 -22.65 18.58
CA LEU A 376 13.99 -23.54 18.55
C LEU A 376 13.80 -24.69 19.56
N PRO A 377 14.27 -25.92 19.29
CA PRO A 377 14.27 -27.01 20.27
C PRO A 377 14.94 -26.60 21.59
N GLU A 378 14.50 -27.18 22.70
CA GLU A 378 15.20 -27.00 23.97
C GLU A 378 16.60 -27.63 23.90
N PRO A 379 17.62 -26.97 24.45
CA PRO A 379 18.99 -27.48 24.44
C PRO A 379 19.18 -28.77 25.25
#